data_AF-A0A2I0WRV2-F1
#
_entry.id   AF-A0A2I0WRV2-F1
#
_cell.length_a   1.000
_cell.length_b   1.000
_cell.length_c   1.000
_cell.angle_alpha   90.00
_cell.angle_beta   90.00
_cell.angle_gamma   90.00
#
_symmetry.space_group_name_H-M   'P 1'
#
loop_
_entity.id
_entity.type
_entity.pdbx_description
1 polymer ?
#
loop_
_entity_poly.entity_id
_entity_poly.type
_entity_poly.pdbx_seq_one_letter_code
_entity_poly.pdbx_strand_id
1 'polypeptide(L)'
;METLNKKKRSSRGRQKIDIKKIANEAARQVAFTKRRQGVMKKASELSILCGVEFAIVAFSPAGKPFSLGHPSVESIVARFLDHGNVAAGQAQQPAEWQLNLQCAYAPRTTPNFQL
;
A
#
# COMPACT_ATOMS: atom_id res chain seq x y z
N MET A 1 -51.86 15.45 -11.04
CA MET A 1 -50.51 14.91 -11.30
C MET A 1 -49.66 15.20 -10.06
N GLU A 2 -49.54 14.25 -9.13
CA GLU A 2 -48.75 14.43 -7.92
C GLU A 2 -47.24 14.34 -8.23
N THR A 3 -46.49 15.36 -7.82
CA THR A 3 -45.03 15.39 -7.95
C THR A 3 -44.40 14.64 -6.78
N LEU A 4 -43.79 13.48 -7.06
CA LEU A 4 -43.05 12.72 -6.05
C LEU A 4 -41.81 13.52 -5.61
N ASN A 5 -41.87 14.07 -4.40
CA ASN A 5 -40.78 14.78 -3.75
C ASN A 5 -39.60 13.83 -3.47
N LYS A 6 -38.63 13.74 -4.39
CA LYS A 6 -37.47 12.86 -4.27
C LYS A 6 -36.46 13.43 -3.28
N LYS A 7 -36.59 13.07 -2.00
CA LYS A 7 -35.68 13.47 -0.92
C LYS A 7 -34.23 13.07 -1.26
N LYS A 8 -33.36 14.08 -1.47
CA LYS A 8 -31.94 13.89 -1.80
C LYS A 8 -31.23 13.24 -0.61
N ARG A 9 -30.71 12.02 -0.78
CA ARG A 9 -29.94 11.34 0.27
C ARG A 9 -28.60 12.07 0.46
N SER A 10 -28.38 12.68 1.63
CA SER A 10 -27.08 13.24 1.97
C SER A 10 -26.10 12.10 2.28
N SER A 11 -24.92 12.14 1.66
CA SER A 11 -23.86 11.20 2.02
C SER A 11 -23.19 11.67 3.31
N ARG A 12 -22.73 10.73 4.15
CA ARG A 12 -21.96 11.05 5.36
C ARG A 12 -20.58 11.66 5.05
N GLY A 13 -20.19 11.88 3.80
CA GLY A 13 -18.87 12.38 3.43
C GLY A 13 -17.74 11.39 3.74
N ARG A 14 -16.49 11.89 3.77
CA ARG A 14 -15.30 11.09 4.11
C ARG A 14 -15.28 10.83 5.61
N GLN A 15 -15.33 9.55 5.99
CA GLN A 15 -15.28 9.12 7.39
C GLN A 15 -13.86 8.64 7.74
N LYS A 16 -13.42 8.94 8.97
CA LYS A 16 -12.18 8.37 9.53
C LYS A 16 -12.39 6.87 9.77
N ILE A 17 -11.40 6.06 9.40
CA ILE A 17 -11.41 4.61 9.62
C ILE A 17 -10.04 4.18 10.15
N ASP A 18 -10.00 3.09 10.91
CA ASP A 18 -8.76 2.51 11.42
C ASP A 18 -7.87 1.97 10.30
N ILE A 19 -6.55 2.03 10.47
CA ILE A 19 -5.57 1.41 9.58
C ILE A 19 -5.44 -0.08 9.93
N LYS A 20 -6.49 -0.84 9.57
CA LYS A 20 -6.56 -2.30 9.69
C LYS A 20 -7.29 -2.88 8.48
N LYS A 21 -7.31 -4.20 8.33
CA LYS A 21 -8.06 -4.87 7.25
C LYS A 21 -9.55 -4.54 7.37
N ILE A 22 -10.13 -3.99 6.31
CA ILE A 22 -11.57 -3.71 6.25
C ILE A 22 -12.33 -5.03 6.23
N ALA A 23 -13.18 -5.26 7.24
CA ALA A 23 -13.94 -6.51 7.39
C ALA A 23 -14.95 -6.71 6.26
N ASN A 24 -15.80 -5.70 6.01
CA ASN A 24 -16.79 -5.73 4.94
C ASN A 24 -16.11 -5.82 3.56
N GLU A 25 -16.43 -6.86 2.81
CA GLU A 25 -15.78 -7.14 1.54
C GLU A 25 -16.06 -6.10 0.45
N ALA A 26 -17.32 -5.69 0.27
CA ALA A 26 -17.66 -4.67 -0.71
C ALA A 26 -16.94 -3.34 -0.42
N ALA A 27 -16.91 -2.92 0.86
CA ALA A 27 -16.17 -1.75 1.29
C ALA A 27 -14.66 -1.90 1.06
N ARG A 28 -14.11 -3.10 1.28
CA ARG A 28 -12.69 -3.43 1.03
C ARG A 28 -12.35 -3.34 -0.46
N GLN A 29 -13.19 -3.85 -1.35
CA GLN A 29 -13.01 -3.76 -2.80
C GLN A 29 -13.05 -2.30 -3.29
N VAL A 30 -14.03 -1.52 -2.83
CA VAL A 30 -14.13 -0.09 -3.15
C VAL A 30 -12.91 0.68 -2.62
N ALA A 31 -12.49 0.41 -1.39
CA ALA A 31 -11.31 1.04 -0.80
C ALA A 31 -10.04 0.67 -1.57
N PHE A 32 -9.86 -0.59 -1.97
CA PHE A 32 -8.74 -1.03 -2.80
C PHE A 32 -8.69 -0.24 -4.11
N THR A 33 -9.80 -0.20 -4.86
CA THR A 33 -9.85 0.51 -6.14
C THR A 33 -9.51 1.99 -5.98
N LYS A 34 -10.14 2.68 -5.02
CA LYS A 34 -9.92 4.13 -4.81
C LYS A 34 -8.51 4.44 -4.30
N ARG A 35 -8.01 3.67 -3.32
CA ARG A 35 -6.68 3.90 -2.74
C ARG A 35 -5.57 3.58 -3.75
N ARG A 36 -5.68 2.46 -4.47
CA ARG A 36 -4.74 2.09 -5.53
C ARG A 36 -4.62 3.20 -6.57
N GLN A 37 -5.75 3.69 -7.08
CA GLN A 37 -5.77 4.82 -8.02
C GLN A 37 -5.14 6.09 -7.43
N GLY A 38 -5.49 6.43 -6.18
CA GLY A 38 -4.92 7.60 -5.50
C GLY A 38 -3.40 7.52 -5.33
N VAL A 39 -2.89 6.35 -4.94
CA VAL A 39 -1.44 6.09 -4.80
C VAL A 39 -0.74 6.17 -6.15
N MET A 40 -1.27 5.50 -7.18
CA MET A 40 -0.71 5.56 -8.54
C MET A 40 -0.66 6.99 -9.07
N LYS A 41 -1.73 7.77 -8.87
CA LYS A 41 -1.77 9.18 -9.26
C LYS A 41 -0.68 9.99 -8.55
N LYS A 42 -0.52 9.80 -7.24
CA LYS A 42 0.51 10.51 -6.47
C LYS A 42 1.92 10.14 -6.91
N ALA A 43 2.18 8.88 -7.26
CA ALA A 43 3.46 8.47 -7.79
C ALA A 43 3.76 9.10 -9.15
N SER A 44 2.76 9.18 -10.05
CA SER A 44 2.89 9.90 -11.32
C SER A 44 3.16 11.41 -11.12
N GLU A 45 2.46 12.06 -10.19
CA GLU A 45 2.71 13.47 -9.84
C GLU A 45 4.17 13.66 -9.37
N LEU A 46 4.67 12.78 -8.50
CA LEU A 46 6.06 12.84 -8.02
C LEU A 46 7.08 12.62 -9.14
N SER A 47 6.83 11.66 -10.02
CA SER A 47 7.70 11.39 -11.17
C SER A 47 7.81 12.59 -12.11
N ILE A 48 6.69 13.28 -12.36
CA ILE A 48 6.67 14.51 -13.17
C ILE A 48 7.42 15.65 -12.48
N LEU A 49 7.20 15.86 -11.19
CA LEU A 49 7.78 16.99 -10.45
C LEU A 49 9.27 16.84 -10.19
N CYS A 50 9.71 15.61 -9.89
CA CYS A 50 11.05 15.34 -9.40
C CYS A 50 11.90 14.51 -10.38
N GLY A 51 11.34 14.09 -11.52
CA GLY A 51 12.03 13.22 -12.47
C GLY A 51 12.36 11.84 -11.91
N VAL A 52 11.64 11.39 -10.87
CA VAL A 52 11.94 10.12 -10.21
C VAL A 52 11.37 8.93 -10.97
N GLU A 53 12.15 7.86 -11.01
CA GLU A 53 11.75 6.57 -11.54
C GLU A 53 11.04 5.76 -10.45
N PHE A 54 9.98 5.03 -10.80
CA PHE A 54 9.21 4.27 -9.81
C PHE A 54 8.50 3.07 -10.42
N ALA A 55 8.20 2.07 -9.59
CA ALA A 55 7.32 0.96 -9.92
C ALA A 55 6.43 0.61 -8.72
N ILE A 56 5.14 0.40 -8.99
CA ILE A 56 4.14 0.00 -8.00
C ILE A 56 3.44 -1.24 -8.50
N VAL A 57 3.37 -2.27 -7.66
CA VAL A 57 2.59 -3.49 -7.90
C VAL A 57 1.61 -3.68 -6.75
N ALA A 58 0.33 -3.84 -7.06
CA ALA A 58 -0.74 -4.03 -6.08
C ALA A 58 -1.65 -5.19 -6.50
N PHE A 59 -1.92 -6.10 -5.56
CA PHE A 59 -2.83 -7.21 -5.77
C PHE A 59 -4.20 -6.89 -5.21
N SER A 60 -5.26 -7.10 -5.99
CA SER A 60 -6.62 -7.00 -5.47
C SER A 60 -6.88 -8.07 -4.41
N PRO A 61 -7.93 -7.91 -3.58
CA PRO A 61 -8.34 -8.99 -2.68
C PRO A 61 -8.69 -10.30 -3.42
N ALA A 62 -8.94 -10.25 -4.73
CA ALA A 62 -9.17 -11.42 -5.59
C ALA A 62 -7.87 -11.96 -6.24
N GLY A 63 -6.69 -11.47 -5.83
CA GLY A 63 -5.40 -11.92 -6.36
C GLY A 63 -5.01 -11.34 -7.72
N LYS A 64 -5.81 -10.45 -8.32
CA LYS A 64 -5.50 -9.86 -9.62
C LYS A 64 -4.39 -8.79 -9.48
N PRO A 65 -3.26 -8.90 -10.19
CA PRO A 65 -2.21 -7.89 -10.15
C PRO A 65 -2.60 -6.62 -10.90
N PHE A 66 -2.11 -5.49 -10.42
CA PHE A 66 -2.15 -4.20 -11.06
C PHE A 66 -0.79 -3.55 -10.90
N SER A 67 -0.20 -3.08 -12.00
CA SER A 67 1.12 -2.47 -12.01
C SER A 67 1.09 -1.12 -12.71
N LEU A 68 1.96 -0.22 -12.27
CA LEU A 68 2.24 1.05 -12.93
C LEU A 68 3.68 1.45 -12.59
N GLY A 69 4.41 1.97 -13.57
CA GLY A 69 5.78 2.43 -13.35
C GLY A 69 6.26 3.34 -14.47
N HIS A 70 7.33 4.06 -14.19
CA HIS A 70 8.01 4.96 -15.12
C HIS A 70 9.53 4.77 -14.97
N PRO A 71 10.28 4.51 -16.06
CA PRO A 71 9.84 4.46 -17.47
C PRO A 71 9.01 3.21 -17.83
N SER A 72 9.25 2.06 -17.22
CA SER A 72 8.39 0.88 -17.27
C SER A 72 8.55 0.03 -16.02
N VAL A 73 7.57 -0.79 -15.66
CA VAL A 73 7.66 -1.62 -14.45
C VAL A 73 8.79 -2.64 -14.59
N GLU A 74 8.90 -3.24 -15.78
CA GLU A 74 9.88 -4.26 -16.12
C GLU A 74 11.32 -3.72 -16.00
N SER A 75 11.56 -2.49 -16.47
CA SER A 75 12.89 -1.86 -16.40
C SER A 75 13.30 -1.51 -14.97
N ILE A 76 12.37 -1.06 -14.11
CA ILE A 76 12.67 -0.84 -12.69
C ILE A 76 12.97 -2.17 -12.01
N VAL A 77 12.13 -3.18 -12.24
CA VAL A 77 12.28 -4.50 -11.60
C VAL A 77 13.58 -5.17 -12.03
N ALA A 78 13.92 -5.15 -13.32
CA ALA A 78 15.19 -5.69 -13.83
C ALA A 78 16.39 -5.03 -13.15
N ARG A 79 16.45 -3.69 -13.13
CA ARG A 79 17.53 -2.97 -12.45
C ARG A 79 17.60 -3.27 -10.97
N PHE A 80 16.46 -3.34 -10.28
CA PHE A 80 16.41 -3.67 -8.86
C PHE A 80 16.99 -5.07 -8.57
N LEU A 81 16.64 -6.06 -9.41
CA LEU A 81 17.16 -7.43 -9.27
C LEU A 81 18.65 -7.51 -9.61
N ASP A 82 19.12 -6.79 -10.63
CA ASP A 82 20.54 -6.73 -10.99
C ASP A 82 21.39 -6.13 -9.87
N HIS A 83 20.88 -5.12 -9.16
CA HIS A 83 21.57 -4.51 -8.02
C HIS A 83 21.61 -5.43 -6.80
N GLY A 84 20.63 -6.32 -6.65
CA GLY A 84 20.65 -7.38 -5.64
C GLY A 84 21.80 -8.37 -5.82
N ASN A 85 22.26 -8.56 -7.06
CA ASN A 85 23.41 -9.43 -7.37
C ASN A 85 24.76 -8.77 -7.05
N VAL A 86 24.83 -7.43 -7.05
CA VAL A 86 26.05 -6.69 -6.65
C VAL A 86 26.20 -6.64 -5.12
N ALA A 87 25.10 -6.52 -4.38
CA ALA A 87 25.12 -6.50 -2.91
C ALA A 87 25.47 -7.86 -2.27
N ALA A 88 25.28 -8.97 -2.98
CA ALA A 88 25.72 -10.29 -2.52
C ALA A 88 27.26 -10.45 -2.51
N GLY A 89 27.99 -9.61 -3.24
CA GLY A 89 29.46 -9.63 -3.30
C GLY A 89 30.16 -8.72 -2.28
N GLN A 90 29.46 -7.73 -1.70
CA GLN A 90 30.03 -6.80 -0.72
C GLN A 90 28.94 -6.28 0.24
N ALA A 91 28.64 -7.04 1.30
CA ALA A 91 27.90 -6.54 2.45
C ALA A 91 28.59 -6.98 3.75
N GLN A 92 29.66 -6.27 4.12
CA GLN A 92 30.02 -6.16 5.54
C GLN A 92 28.89 -5.36 6.20
N GLN A 93 27.98 -6.05 6.89
CA GLN A 93 26.89 -5.43 7.62
C GLN A 93 27.46 -4.58 8.77
N PRO A 94 27.17 -3.26 8.88
CA PRO A 94 27.51 -2.51 10.08
C PRO A 94 26.62 -2.98 11.24
N ALA A 95 27.24 -3.26 12.39
CA ALA A 95 26.63 -3.86 13.59
C ALA A 95 25.44 -3.06 14.17
N GLU A 96 25.21 -1.83 13.72
CA GLU A 96 24.13 -0.95 14.18
C GLU A 96 22.71 -1.45 13.78
N TRP A 97 22.58 -2.17 12.66
CA TRP A 97 21.27 -2.69 12.21
C TRP A 97 20.78 -3.90 13.00
N GLN A 98 21.60 -4.50 13.86
CA GLN A 98 21.21 -5.69 14.63
C GLN A 98 20.32 -5.36 15.84
N LEU A 99 20.46 -4.17 16.45
CA LEU A 99 19.68 -3.85 17.65
C LEU A 99 18.20 -3.54 17.36
N ASN A 100 17.86 -3.06 16.16
CA ASN A 100 16.49 -2.64 15.87
C ASN A 100 15.58 -3.75 15.31
N LEU A 101 16.15 -4.92 14.99
CA LEU A 101 15.37 -6.07 14.52
C LEU A 101 14.76 -6.89 15.67
N GLN A 102 15.39 -6.88 16.85
CA GLN A 102 14.89 -7.55 18.05
C GLN A 102 13.58 -6.91 18.57
N CYS A 103 13.39 -5.61 18.36
CA CYS A 103 12.21 -4.87 18.83
C CYS A 103 10.96 -5.06 17.95
N ALA A 104 11.12 -5.40 16.67
CA ALA A 104 10.00 -5.45 15.72
C ALA A 104 9.28 -6.82 15.66
N TYR A 105 9.90 -7.88 16.18
CA TYR A 105 9.40 -9.26 16.11
C TYR A 105 9.14 -9.91 17.48
N ALA A 106 8.87 -9.11 18.52
CA ALA A 106 8.33 -9.67 19.76
C ALA A 106 6.84 -10.03 19.54
N PRO A 107 6.43 -11.31 19.66
CA PRO A 107 5.02 -11.69 19.58
C PRO A 107 4.25 -11.04 20.73
N ARG A 108 3.16 -10.32 20.39
CA ARG A 108 2.18 -9.85 21.38
C ARG A 108 1.49 -11.05 22.01
N THR A 109 2.04 -11.55 23.11
CA THR A 109 1.32 -12.43 24.03
C THR A 109 0.37 -11.58 24.86
N THR A 110 -0.93 -11.88 24.78
CA THR A 110 -1.94 -11.30 25.69
C THR A 110 -1.71 -11.80 27.10
N PRO A 111 -1.60 -10.95 28.14
CA PRO A 111 -1.65 -11.44 29.51
C PRO A 111 -3.09 -11.83 29.85
N ASN A 112 -3.24 -13.09 30.23
CA ASN A 112 -4.40 -13.64 30.91
C ASN A 112 -4.53 -12.94 32.28
N PHE A 113 -5.59 -12.15 32.47
CA PHE A 113 -5.93 -11.59 33.77
C PHE A 113 -7.01 -12.47 34.40
N GLN A 114 -6.57 -13.42 35.22
CA GLN A 114 -7.36 -13.97 36.31
C GLN A 114 -6.83 -13.35 37.60
N LEU A 115 -7.69 -12.58 38.28
CA LEU A 115 -8.03 -12.67 39.70
C LEU A 115 -9.28 -11.81 39.91
#